data_AF-A0A662J2P7-F1
#
_entry.id   AF-A0A662J2P7-F1
#
_cell.length_a   1.000
_cell.length_b   1.000
_cell.length_c   1.000
_cell.angle_alpha   90.00
_cell.angle_beta   90.00
_cell.angle_gamma   90.00
#
_symmetry.space_group_name_H-M   'P 1'
#
loop_
_entity.id
_entity.type
_entity.pdbx_description
1 polymer ?
#
loop_
_entity_poly.entity_id
_entity_poly.type
_entity_poly.pdbx_seq_one_letter_code
_entity_poly.pdbx_strand_id
1 'polypeptide(L)'
;MASTKAVHVSIVLISVLAAALVAWIGYVNPPPQTLPEAPTGGGVEFKLMRAGELQELLSDLESKYEAYGYRAGAITVGASQGLYTTGPEEEAAQPPSPTVTSTPYSSTNVQVEGIDEADVVKLDGTYMYIAKLSEDYYDCVVCIVKAYPPDEMELLSTLHFDSAVEGLYVYGDKLVVLETPYPPIRILKESEEAEPSTVPPPPYVEYKPTTSIMVYDVTDKSSPQLIFELNVTGYYVTSRLKDGVLYVVSEYCGYDVVPLVNGTEADVWVPKDEELLTYPPTYVTIATVDLDDLQHEESTYMIGGVSRIYMSHENLYVVTVSYERIFRVMAEKLLEVVEPKLPQEVLEEVESCKYLYEKMDVIGRWFSELPEDEQLNIMLEVVGQLKDV
;
A
#
# COMPACT_ATOMS: atom_id res chain seq x y z
N MET A 1 -4.85 -40.20 -21.95
CA MET A 1 -5.50 -38.90 -21.62
C MET A 1 -4.86 -38.18 -20.42
N ALA A 2 -4.24 -38.87 -19.44
CA ALA A 2 -3.51 -38.19 -18.35
C ALA A 2 -2.19 -37.51 -18.80
N SER A 3 -1.46 -38.12 -19.75
CA SER A 3 -0.19 -37.59 -20.28
C SER A 3 -0.34 -36.24 -21.00
N THR A 4 -1.44 -36.03 -21.75
CA THR A 4 -1.63 -34.81 -22.54
C THR A 4 -1.96 -33.60 -21.66
N LYS A 5 -2.67 -33.80 -20.54
CA LYS A 5 -2.95 -32.75 -19.55
C LYS A 5 -1.69 -32.34 -18.77
N ALA A 6 -0.85 -33.29 -18.39
CA ALA A 6 0.43 -33.00 -17.72
C ALA A 6 1.40 -32.20 -18.61
N VAL A 7 1.42 -32.50 -19.92
CA VAL A 7 2.22 -31.75 -20.91
C VAL A 7 1.68 -30.33 -21.10
N HIS A 8 0.36 -30.13 -21.17
CA HIS A 8 -0.22 -28.78 -21.28
C HIS A 8 -0.02 -27.95 -20.02
N VAL A 9 -0.14 -28.53 -18.82
CA VAL A 9 0.14 -27.84 -17.55
C VAL A 9 1.61 -27.45 -17.46
N SER A 10 2.52 -28.30 -17.92
CA SER A 10 3.97 -28.00 -17.91
C SER A 10 4.31 -26.88 -18.90
N ILE A 11 3.70 -26.88 -20.10
CA ILE A 11 3.90 -25.80 -21.09
C ILE A 11 3.36 -24.47 -20.57
N VAL A 12 2.17 -24.46 -19.95
CA VAL A 12 1.61 -23.23 -19.36
C VAL A 12 2.46 -22.72 -18.21
N LEU A 13 2.98 -23.60 -17.33
CA LEU A 13 3.90 -23.20 -16.27
C LEU A 13 5.21 -22.63 -16.83
N ILE A 14 5.77 -23.25 -17.86
CA ILE A 14 6.99 -22.79 -18.53
C ILE A 14 6.76 -21.43 -19.20
N SER A 15 5.61 -21.23 -19.85
CA SER A 15 5.26 -19.94 -20.45
C SER A 15 5.01 -18.85 -19.41
N VAL A 16 4.42 -19.18 -18.26
CA VAL A 16 4.23 -18.24 -17.13
C VAL A 16 5.55 -17.90 -16.45
N LEU A 17 6.43 -18.88 -16.27
CA LEU A 17 7.77 -18.68 -15.68
C LEU A 17 8.71 -17.94 -16.63
N ALA A 18 8.69 -18.26 -17.92
CA ALA A 18 9.42 -17.52 -18.94
C ALA A 18 8.85 -16.10 -19.10
N ALA A 19 7.52 -15.91 -19.03
CA ALA A 19 6.93 -14.58 -19.01
C ALA A 19 7.26 -13.80 -17.73
N ALA A 20 7.37 -14.45 -16.57
CA ALA A 20 7.79 -13.83 -15.32
C ALA A 20 9.28 -13.46 -15.34
N LEU A 21 10.14 -14.31 -15.92
CA LEU A 21 11.57 -14.06 -16.07
C LEU A 21 11.85 -13.01 -17.16
N VAL A 22 11.09 -13.01 -18.26
CA VAL A 22 11.17 -11.99 -19.33
C VAL A 22 10.56 -10.67 -18.87
N ALA A 23 9.49 -10.69 -18.05
CA ALA A 23 8.99 -9.49 -17.39
C ALA A 23 10.01 -8.94 -16.37
N TRP A 24 10.77 -9.80 -15.71
CA TRP A 24 11.89 -9.43 -14.82
C TRP A 24 13.07 -8.83 -15.61
N ILE A 25 13.53 -9.50 -16.68
CA ILE A 25 14.62 -9.05 -17.56
C ILE A 25 14.25 -7.77 -18.35
N GLY A 26 12.97 -7.59 -18.68
CA GLY A 26 12.46 -6.39 -19.35
C GLY A 26 12.30 -5.17 -18.43
N TYR A 27 12.41 -5.35 -17.11
CA TYR A 27 12.30 -4.30 -16.08
C TYR A 27 13.67 -3.92 -15.47
N VAL A 28 14.79 -4.32 -16.08
CA VAL A 28 16.14 -4.00 -15.59
C VAL A 28 16.48 -2.54 -15.93
N ASN A 29 15.91 -1.61 -15.17
CA ASN A 29 16.69 -0.45 -14.75
C ASN A 29 17.59 -0.91 -13.59
N PRO A 30 18.87 -0.49 -13.55
CA PRO A 30 19.76 -0.90 -12.48
C PRO A 30 19.28 -0.30 -11.14
N PRO A 31 19.16 -1.11 -10.07
CA PRO A 31 18.84 -0.61 -8.74
C PRO A 31 19.85 0.45 -8.28
N PRO A 32 19.45 1.41 -7.41
CA PRO A 32 20.33 2.39 -6.81
C PRO A 32 21.42 1.62 -6.09
N GLN A 33 22.67 2.02 -6.38
CA GLN A 33 23.87 1.28 -6.04
C GLN A 33 24.13 1.14 -4.52
N THR A 34 23.26 1.70 -3.67
CA THR A 34 23.35 1.65 -2.22
C THR A 34 21.96 1.82 -1.58
N LEU A 35 21.54 0.86 -0.75
CA LEU A 35 20.43 1.09 0.19
C LEU A 35 20.84 2.20 1.18
N PRO A 36 19.92 3.12 1.54
CA PRO A 36 20.20 4.14 2.55
C PRO A 36 20.53 3.49 3.91
N GLU A 37 21.49 4.06 4.64
CA GLU A 37 21.80 3.62 6.01
C GLU A 37 20.66 4.00 6.95
N ALA A 38 20.27 3.07 7.83
CA ALA A 38 19.16 3.27 8.78
C ALA A 38 19.43 4.49 9.71
N PRO A 39 18.61 5.53 9.65
CA PRO A 39 18.61 6.62 10.61
C PRO A 39 18.01 6.16 11.94
N THR A 40 18.35 6.90 12.99
CA THR A 40 17.76 6.76 14.33
C THR A 40 16.99 8.03 14.64
N GLY A 41 15.79 8.21 14.08
CA GLY A 41 15.01 9.41 14.38
C GLY A 41 13.61 9.46 13.77
N GLY A 42 12.67 10.00 14.56
CA GLY A 42 11.31 10.38 14.16
C GLY A 42 10.25 9.94 15.17
N GLY A 43 9.94 10.82 16.15
CA GLY A 43 8.75 10.94 17.03
C GLY A 43 8.03 9.72 17.65
N VAL A 44 7.89 8.62 16.93
CA VAL A 44 7.06 7.46 17.25
C VAL A 44 7.96 6.30 17.64
N GLU A 45 7.67 5.64 18.77
CA GLU A 45 8.35 4.41 19.16
C GLU A 45 8.01 3.29 18.17
N PHE A 46 8.86 3.09 17.16
CA PHE A 46 8.70 2.01 16.21
C PHE A 46 9.21 0.69 16.77
N LYS A 47 8.35 -0.33 16.75
CA LYS A 47 8.71 -1.69 17.11
C LYS A 47 8.29 -2.68 16.03
N LEU A 48 9.29 -3.24 15.34
CA LEU A 48 9.09 -4.37 14.44
C LEU A 48 8.95 -5.67 15.24
N MET A 49 7.97 -6.50 14.90
CA MET A 49 7.74 -7.80 15.52
C MET A 49 7.45 -8.86 14.46
N ARG A 50 8.01 -10.05 14.59
CA ARG A 50 7.63 -11.20 13.76
C ARG A 50 6.29 -11.76 14.25
N ALA A 51 5.52 -12.39 13.35
CA ALA A 51 4.18 -12.90 13.69
C ALA A 51 4.15 -13.88 14.89
N GLY A 52 5.20 -14.70 15.07
CA GLY A 52 5.33 -15.57 16.24
C GLY A 52 5.54 -14.79 17.55
N GLU A 53 6.34 -13.72 17.51
CA GLU A 53 6.57 -12.82 18.64
C GLU A 53 5.33 -12.00 18.98
N LEU A 54 4.53 -11.64 17.96
CA LEU A 54 3.24 -10.99 18.16
C LEU A 54 2.27 -11.92 18.89
N GLN A 55 2.23 -13.20 18.55
CA GLN A 55 1.39 -14.17 19.26
C GLN A 55 1.83 -14.36 20.71
N GLU A 56 3.14 -14.40 20.97
CA GLU A 56 3.69 -14.41 22.32
C GLU A 56 3.35 -13.13 23.10
N LEU A 57 3.50 -11.95 22.48
CA LEU A 57 3.16 -10.67 23.10
C LEU A 57 1.65 -10.57 23.38
N LEU A 58 0.80 -10.96 22.43
CA LEU A 58 -0.66 -10.97 22.63
C LEU A 58 -1.03 -11.94 23.75
N SER A 59 -0.41 -13.11 23.82
CA SER A 59 -0.63 -14.05 24.93
C SER A 59 -0.14 -13.52 26.28
N ASP A 60 0.99 -12.79 26.31
CA ASP A 60 1.51 -12.13 27.51
C ASP A 60 0.60 -10.96 27.94
N LEU A 61 0.13 -10.15 26.99
CA LEU A 61 -0.82 -9.06 27.23
C LEU A 61 -2.18 -9.59 27.70
N GLU A 62 -2.70 -10.67 27.09
CA GLU A 62 -3.92 -11.36 27.54
C GLU A 62 -3.74 -11.91 28.96
N SER A 63 -2.60 -12.53 29.27
CA SER A 63 -2.32 -13.04 30.62
C SER A 63 -2.23 -11.91 31.66
N LYS A 64 -1.69 -10.74 31.27
CA LYS A 64 -1.63 -9.54 32.10
C LYS A 64 -3.00 -8.88 32.25
N TYR A 65 -3.85 -8.90 31.23
CA TYR A 65 -5.22 -8.38 31.27
C TYR A 65 -6.17 -9.27 32.07
N GLU A 66 -6.03 -10.60 32.00
CA GLU A 66 -6.78 -11.54 32.83
C GLU A 66 -6.47 -11.35 34.33
N ALA A 67 -5.25 -10.92 34.67
CA ALA A 67 -4.87 -10.57 36.04
C ALA A 67 -5.61 -9.32 36.59
N TYR A 68 -6.17 -8.47 35.72
CA TYR A 68 -6.95 -7.28 36.09
C TYR A 68 -8.48 -7.47 36.04
N GLY A 69 -8.96 -8.70 35.85
CA GLY A 69 -10.35 -9.07 36.17
C GLY A 69 -11.43 -8.63 35.17
N TYR A 70 -11.06 -8.17 33.97
CA TYR A 70 -12.01 -7.94 32.88
C TYR A 70 -11.93 -9.06 31.84
N ARG A 71 -13.02 -9.84 31.73
CA ARG A 71 -13.20 -10.86 30.68
C ARG A 71 -13.46 -10.18 29.34
N ALA A 72 -12.43 -10.03 28.50
CA ALA A 72 -12.59 -9.70 27.09
C ALA A 72 -12.77 -11.00 26.27
N GLY A 73 -13.76 -11.02 25.39
CA GLY A 73 -14.03 -12.14 24.50
C GLY A 73 -12.86 -12.39 23.55
N ALA A 74 -12.46 -13.65 23.42
CA ALA A 74 -11.35 -14.11 22.61
C ALA A 74 -11.37 -13.56 21.17
N ILE A 75 -10.32 -12.84 20.78
CA ILE A 75 -10.01 -12.56 19.37
C ILE A 75 -9.39 -13.83 18.80
N THR A 76 -10.19 -14.59 18.05
CA THR A 76 -9.69 -15.79 17.37
C THR A 76 -8.90 -15.37 16.14
N VAL A 77 -7.57 -15.43 16.20
CA VAL A 77 -6.70 -15.36 15.01
C VAL A 77 -6.75 -16.74 14.33
N GLY A 78 -7.73 -16.91 13.45
CA GLY A 78 -7.91 -18.09 12.61
C GLY A 78 -7.61 -17.79 11.15
N ALA A 79 -6.73 -18.59 10.56
CA ALA A 79 -6.40 -18.58 9.14
C ALA A 79 -7.66 -18.65 8.24
N SER A 80 -7.62 -17.86 7.17
CA SER A 80 -8.36 -18.04 5.91
C SER A 80 -9.68 -18.83 5.96
N GLN A 81 -10.81 -18.15 6.00
CA GLN A 81 -11.97 -18.32 5.09
C GLN A 81 -12.98 -17.22 5.39
N GLY A 82 -13.54 -16.60 4.35
CA GLY A 82 -14.66 -15.68 4.50
C GLY A 82 -15.83 -16.38 5.18
N LEU A 83 -16.23 -15.88 6.35
CA LEU A 83 -17.41 -16.34 7.06
C LEU A 83 -18.26 -15.13 7.42
N TYR A 84 -19.38 -14.96 6.71
CA TYR A 84 -20.48 -14.13 7.17
C TYR A 84 -21.06 -14.79 8.42
N THR A 85 -20.92 -14.15 9.58
CA THR A 85 -21.62 -14.55 10.80
C THR A 85 -22.79 -13.61 11.02
N THR A 86 -24.01 -14.08 10.75
CA THR A 86 -25.24 -13.44 11.19
C THR A 86 -25.38 -13.62 12.71
N GLY A 87 -25.18 -12.57 13.48
CA GLY A 87 -25.54 -12.51 14.90
C GLY A 87 -27.05 -12.37 15.09
N PRO A 88 -27.61 -12.78 16.25
CA PRO A 88 -29.05 -12.75 16.48
C PRO A 88 -29.58 -11.31 16.61
N GLU A 89 -30.77 -11.06 16.06
CA GLU A 89 -31.53 -9.81 16.24
C GLU A 89 -31.78 -9.54 17.73
N GLU A 90 -31.18 -8.47 18.25
CA GLU A 90 -31.49 -7.95 19.57
C GLU A 90 -32.50 -6.80 19.44
N GLU A 91 -33.63 -6.96 20.13
CA GLU A 91 -34.79 -6.08 20.09
C GLU A 91 -34.44 -4.67 20.60
N ALA A 92 -34.62 -3.66 19.73
CA ALA A 92 -34.25 -2.28 20.00
C ALA A 92 -35.00 -1.71 21.21
N ALA A 93 -34.27 -1.41 22.29
CA ALA A 93 -34.78 -0.60 23.39
C ALA A 93 -34.92 0.87 22.97
N GLN A 94 -36.07 1.48 23.27
CA GLN A 94 -36.33 2.90 22.99
C GLN A 94 -35.38 3.81 23.82
N PRO A 95 -34.75 4.82 23.20
CA PRO A 95 -33.94 5.78 23.93
C PRO A 95 -34.82 6.80 24.70
N PRO A 96 -34.40 7.25 25.89
CA PRO A 96 -35.06 8.35 26.59
C PRO A 96 -34.87 9.67 25.83
N SER A 97 -35.91 10.51 25.81
CA SER A 97 -35.91 11.79 25.10
C SER A 97 -34.82 12.75 25.61
N PRO A 98 -33.96 13.32 24.73
CA PRO A 98 -33.10 14.41 25.12
C PRO A 98 -33.80 15.76 24.90
N THR A 99 -33.63 16.64 25.87
CA THR A 99 -33.71 18.09 25.66
C THR A 99 -32.27 18.58 25.39
N VAL A 100 -32.15 19.60 24.53
CA VAL A 100 -30.97 20.38 24.09
C VAL A 100 -30.47 20.08 22.66
N THR A 101 -30.27 21.19 21.95
CA THR A 101 -30.19 21.52 20.52
C THR A 101 -28.98 21.00 19.73
N SER A 102 -29.05 19.79 19.20
CA SER A 102 -28.36 19.42 17.96
C SER A 102 -29.24 18.46 17.16
N THR A 103 -29.38 18.70 15.85
CA THR A 103 -30.14 17.78 14.98
C THR A 103 -29.36 16.48 14.88
N PRO A 104 -29.94 15.31 15.23
CA PRO A 104 -29.24 14.05 15.14
C PRO A 104 -28.95 13.71 13.67
N TYR A 105 -27.71 13.30 13.38
CA TYR A 105 -27.26 12.84 12.06
C TYR A 105 -26.58 11.47 12.18
N SER A 106 -26.49 10.74 11.06
CA SER A 106 -25.80 9.44 11.03
C SER A 106 -24.30 9.66 11.07
N SER A 107 -23.62 9.03 12.02
CA SER A 107 -22.19 8.75 11.89
C SER A 107 -21.97 7.55 10.96
N THR A 108 -20.74 7.37 10.49
CA THR A 108 -20.32 6.15 9.80
C THR A 108 -19.89 5.10 10.82
N ASN A 109 -19.94 3.82 10.45
CA ASN A 109 -19.50 2.73 11.33
C ASN A 109 -17.96 2.65 11.30
N VAL A 110 -17.33 3.14 12.37
CA VAL A 110 -15.86 3.09 12.54
C VAL A 110 -15.41 1.78 13.18
N GLN A 111 -14.16 1.38 12.95
CA GLN A 111 -13.61 0.17 13.59
C GLN A 111 -13.45 0.31 15.11
N VAL A 112 -13.09 1.51 15.57
CA VAL A 112 -12.84 1.82 16.98
C VAL A 112 -13.49 3.16 17.30
N GLU A 113 -14.30 3.20 18.36
CA GLU A 113 -14.96 4.43 18.80
C GLU A 113 -13.93 5.53 19.10
N GLY A 114 -14.17 6.75 18.61
CA GLY A 114 -13.25 7.87 18.76
C GLY A 114 -12.05 7.87 17.81
N ILE A 115 -11.98 6.93 16.87
CA ILE A 115 -11.01 6.95 15.77
C ILE A 115 -11.80 7.01 14.45
N ASP A 116 -11.73 8.15 13.76
CA ASP A 116 -12.41 8.32 12.49
C ASP A 116 -11.59 7.74 11.33
N GLU A 117 -12.29 7.32 10.28
CA GLU A 117 -11.72 6.76 9.05
C GLU A 117 -12.17 7.60 7.86
N ALA A 118 -11.33 7.65 6.82
CA ALA A 118 -11.63 8.38 5.61
C ALA A 118 -12.90 7.84 4.94
N ASP A 119 -13.77 8.75 4.51
CA ASP A 119 -14.97 8.42 3.73
C ASP A 119 -15.11 9.42 2.58
N VAL A 120 -15.72 9.01 1.48
CA VAL A 120 -16.05 9.89 0.34
C VAL A 120 -17.27 10.77 0.63
N VAL A 121 -18.04 10.47 1.69
CA VAL A 121 -19.13 11.31 2.18
C VAL A 121 -18.95 11.61 3.67
N LYS A 122 -18.93 12.89 4.04
CA LYS A 122 -18.93 13.34 5.44
C LYS A 122 -20.11 14.26 5.72
N LEU A 123 -20.57 14.25 6.98
CA LEU A 123 -21.72 14.99 7.48
C LEU A 123 -21.34 15.71 8.77
N ASP A 124 -21.70 16.98 8.91
CA ASP A 124 -21.54 17.76 10.15
C ASP A 124 -22.89 18.17 10.79
N GLY A 125 -23.96 17.51 10.34
CA GLY A 125 -25.34 17.76 10.75
C GLY A 125 -26.07 18.82 9.90
N THR A 126 -25.37 19.81 9.36
CA THR A 126 -25.97 20.85 8.49
C THR A 126 -25.50 20.73 7.04
N TYR A 127 -24.23 20.40 6.85
CA TYR A 127 -23.57 20.31 5.56
C TYR A 127 -23.18 18.86 5.25
N MET A 128 -23.18 18.54 3.96
CA MET A 128 -22.59 17.32 3.40
C MET A 128 -21.38 17.69 2.56
N TYR A 129 -20.35 16.87 2.66
CA TYR A 129 -19.12 16.96 1.88
C TYR A 129 -19.03 15.66 1.08
N ILE A 130 -19.05 15.78 -0.24
CA ILE A 130 -19.23 14.63 -1.13
C ILE A 130 -18.14 14.65 -2.18
N ALA A 131 -17.25 13.66 -2.14
CA ALA A 131 -16.34 13.34 -3.22
C ALA A 131 -17.06 12.48 -4.25
N LYS A 132 -16.95 12.85 -5.53
CA LYS A 132 -17.49 12.07 -6.65
C LYS A 132 -16.62 12.25 -7.89
N LEU A 133 -16.71 11.30 -8.81
CA LEU A 133 -16.11 11.44 -10.13
C LEU A 133 -16.76 12.62 -10.87
N SER A 134 -15.94 13.35 -11.61
CA SER A 134 -16.38 14.39 -12.53
C SER A 134 -16.95 13.78 -13.82
N GLU A 135 -17.43 14.63 -14.74
CA GLU A 135 -17.85 14.18 -16.08
C GLU A 135 -16.65 13.69 -16.92
N ASP A 136 -15.46 14.23 -16.65
CA ASP A 136 -14.21 13.76 -17.21
C ASP A 136 -13.71 12.55 -16.43
N TYR A 137 -13.59 11.43 -17.14
CA TYR A 137 -13.09 10.17 -16.60
C TYR A 137 -11.69 10.43 -16.02
N TYR A 138 -11.49 10.09 -14.73
CA TYR A 138 -10.30 10.28 -13.87
C TYR A 138 -10.31 11.47 -12.92
N ASP A 139 -11.04 12.55 -13.21
CA ASP A 139 -11.08 13.72 -12.33
C ASP A 139 -12.13 13.53 -11.24
N CYS A 140 -11.90 14.12 -10.07
CA CYS A 140 -12.86 14.13 -8.97
C CYS A 140 -13.29 15.55 -8.64
N VAL A 141 -14.49 15.67 -8.09
CA VAL A 141 -14.96 16.90 -7.48
C VAL A 141 -15.39 16.65 -6.05
N VAL A 142 -15.14 17.61 -5.17
CA VAL A 142 -15.68 17.63 -3.81
C VAL A 142 -16.72 18.73 -3.72
N CYS A 143 -17.97 18.34 -3.48
CA CYS A 143 -19.11 19.24 -3.33
C CYS A 143 -19.38 19.51 -1.85
N ILE A 144 -19.56 20.79 -1.48
CA ILE A 144 -20.08 21.19 -0.18
C ILE A 144 -21.53 21.61 -0.37
N VAL A 145 -22.43 20.87 0.29
CA VAL A 145 -23.88 21.04 0.15
C VAL A 145 -24.45 21.41 1.51
N LYS A 146 -25.19 22.51 1.61
CA LYS A 146 -26.10 22.72 2.72
C LYS A 146 -27.24 21.73 2.58
N ALA A 147 -27.39 20.81 3.52
CA ALA A 147 -28.38 19.72 3.42
C ALA A 147 -29.51 19.83 4.43
N TYR A 148 -29.31 20.57 5.51
CA TYR A 148 -30.35 20.86 6.49
C TYR A 148 -30.56 22.37 6.68
N PRO A 149 -31.82 22.84 6.78
CA PRO A 149 -33.06 22.09 6.56
C PRO A 149 -33.24 21.69 5.08
N PRO A 150 -33.97 20.60 4.76
CA PRO A 150 -34.09 20.09 3.39
C PRO A 150 -34.65 21.09 2.38
N ASP A 151 -35.56 21.98 2.82
CA ASP A 151 -36.16 23.02 1.97
C ASP A 151 -35.17 24.13 1.60
N GLU A 152 -34.02 24.21 2.28
CA GLU A 152 -32.92 25.13 2.03
C GLU A 152 -31.69 24.40 1.46
N MET A 153 -31.89 23.20 0.90
CA MET A 153 -30.79 22.43 0.34
C MET A 153 -30.16 23.18 -0.85
N GLU A 154 -28.86 23.40 -0.79
CA GLU A 154 -28.13 24.21 -1.75
C GLU A 154 -26.70 23.72 -1.91
N LEU A 155 -26.21 23.64 -3.16
CA LEU A 155 -24.80 23.45 -3.45
C LEU A 155 -24.07 24.78 -3.24
N LEU A 156 -23.15 24.82 -2.27
CA LEU A 156 -22.43 26.04 -1.90
C LEU A 156 -21.11 26.19 -2.64
N SER A 157 -20.37 25.10 -2.81
CA SER A 157 -19.10 25.12 -3.53
C SER A 157 -18.77 23.77 -4.16
N THR A 158 -17.93 23.81 -5.19
CA THR A 158 -17.32 22.64 -5.83
C THR A 158 -15.82 22.86 -5.93
N LEU A 159 -15.06 21.94 -5.35
CA LEU A 159 -13.61 21.84 -5.52
C LEU A 159 -13.31 20.82 -6.61
N HIS A 160 -12.31 21.09 -7.44
CA HIS A 160 -11.94 20.26 -8.58
C HIS A 160 -10.54 19.67 -8.36
N PHE A 161 -10.40 18.40 -8.67
CA PHE A 161 -9.17 17.62 -8.48
C PHE A 161 -8.89 16.81 -9.74
N ASP A 162 -7.65 16.90 -10.24
CA ASP A 162 -7.18 16.17 -11.43
C ASP A 162 -6.75 14.74 -11.06
N SER A 163 -7.26 14.22 -9.94
CA SER A 163 -6.84 12.97 -9.30
C SER A 163 -7.99 12.36 -8.52
N ALA A 164 -7.84 11.08 -8.14
CA ALA A 164 -8.85 10.39 -7.38
C ALA A 164 -8.85 10.88 -5.94
N VAL A 165 -10.01 11.31 -5.45
CA VAL A 165 -10.19 11.59 -4.02
C VAL A 165 -10.42 10.27 -3.30
N GLU A 166 -9.46 9.91 -2.46
CA GLU A 166 -9.43 8.68 -1.67
C GLU A 166 -10.29 8.79 -0.41
N GLY A 167 -10.46 10.01 0.10
CA GLY A 167 -11.39 10.26 1.19
C GLY A 167 -11.30 11.66 1.77
N LEU A 168 -12.25 11.93 2.66
CA LEU A 168 -12.49 13.23 3.27
C LEU A 168 -12.49 13.11 4.80
N TYR A 169 -12.13 14.21 5.47
CA TYR A 169 -12.44 14.44 6.88
C TYR A 169 -12.99 15.84 7.10
N VAL A 170 -13.83 16.00 8.12
CA VAL A 170 -14.30 17.30 8.60
C VAL A 170 -13.90 17.43 10.06
N TYR A 171 -13.09 18.44 10.36
CA TYR A 171 -12.59 18.70 11.71
C TYR A 171 -12.70 20.20 12.01
N GLY A 172 -13.67 20.58 12.83
CA GLY A 172 -14.03 21.99 13.03
C GLY A 172 -14.40 22.67 11.71
N ASP A 173 -13.76 23.78 11.41
CA ASP A 173 -13.90 24.50 10.13
C ASP A 173 -12.87 24.07 9.07
N LYS A 174 -12.34 22.85 9.18
CA LYS A 174 -11.38 22.29 8.20
C LYS A 174 -11.99 21.11 7.46
N LEU A 175 -11.84 21.14 6.13
CA LEU A 175 -12.08 19.99 5.25
C LEU A 175 -10.72 19.44 4.82
N VAL A 176 -10.44 18.19 5.18
CA VAL A 176 -9.29 17.46 4.66
C VAL A 176 -9.73 16.69 3.42
N VAL A 177 -8.95 16.78 2.35
CA VAL A 177 -9.09 15.98 1.14
C VAL A 177 -7.81 15.18 0.96
N LEU A 178 -7.97 13.86 0.86
CA LEU A 178 -6.90 12.95 0.50
C LEU A 178 -7.08 12.56 -0.95
N GLU A 179 -6.05 12.74 -1.76
CA GLU A 179 -6.07 12.31 -3.15
C GLU A 179 -4.83 11.50 -3.51
N THR A 180 -4.97 10.66 -4.53
CA THR A 180 -3.86 9.95 -5.15
C THR A 180 -4.18 9.82 -6.65
N PRO A 181 -3.26 10.20 -7.55
CA PRO A 181 -3.49 10.03 -8.96
C PRO A 181 -3.49 8.54 -9.32
N TYR A 182 -4.35 8.14 -10.25
CA TYR A 182 -4.26 6.81 -10.88
C TYR A 182 -3.15 6.79 -11.93
N PRO A 183 -2.46 5.66 -12.12
CA PRO A 183 -1.49 5.54 -13.19
C PRO A 183 -2.20 5.74 -14.54
N PRO A 184 -1.61 6.48 -15.48
CA PRO A 184 -2.22 6.69 -16.79
C PRO A 184 -2.38 5.33 -17.50
N ILE A 185 -3.63 4.94 -17.79
CA ILE A 185 -3.89 3.73 -18.59
C ILE A 185 -3.36 4.00 -20.00
N ARG A 186 -2.28 3.32 -20.38
CA ARG A 186 -1.83 3.30 -21.78
C ARG A 186 -2.75 2.38 -22.58
N ILE A 187 -3.71 2.95 -23.29
CA ILE A 187 -4.48 2.23 -24.30
C ILE A 187 -3.53 1.90 -25.45
N LEU A 188 -3.04 0.66 -25.48
CA LEU A 188 -2.37 0.12 -26.65
C LEU A 188 -3.41 0.01 -27.77
N LYS A 189 -3.39 0.95 -28.72
CA LYS A 189 -4.21 0.82 -29.93
C LYS A 189 -3.67 -0.36 -30.73
N GLU A 190 -4.42 -1.45 -30.75
CA GLU A 190 -4.19 -2.55 -31.67
C GLU A 190 -4.52 -2.04 -33.08
N SER A 191 -3.49 -1.71 -33.86
CA SER A 191 -3.66 -1.43 -35.28
C SER A 191 -3.53 -2.75 -36.05
N GLU A 192 -4.57 -3.13 -36.81
CA GLU A 192 -4.55 -4.30 -37.70
C GLU A 192 -3.49 -4.19 -38.82
N GLU A 193 -2.87 -3.02 -39.01
CA GLU A 193 -1.80 -2.74 -39.97
C GLU A 193 -0.52 -2.23 -39.25
N ALA A 194 -0.05 -2.93 -38.23
CA ALA A 194 1.23 -2.60 -37.61
C ALA A 194 2.40 -3.00 -38.53
N GLU A 195 2.78 -2.11 -39.46
CA GLU A 195 4.14 -2.11 -40.01
C GLU A 195 5.13 -2.03 -38.83
N PRO A 196 6.26 -2.77 -38.84
CA PRO A 196 7.23 -2.73 -37.76
C PRO A 196 7.71 -1.28 -37.57
N SER A 197 7.24 -0.65 -36.49
CA SER A 197 7.61 0.71 -36.14
C SER A 197 9.12 0.75 -35.86
N THR A 198 9.86 1.48 -36.71
CA THR A 198 11.27 1.82 -36.48
C THR A 198 11.45 2.92 -35.44
N VAL A 199 10.35 3.47 -34.91
CA VAL A 199 10.37 4.45 -33.82
C VAL A 199 10.55 3.67 -32.51
N PRO A 200 11.66 3.89 -31.77
CA PRO A 200 11.83 3.28 -30.46
C PRO A 200 10.67 3.68 -29.55
N PRO A 201 10.19 2.78 -28.67
CA PRO A 201 9.18 3.14 -27.70
C PRO A 201 9.63 4.38 -26.91
N PRO A 202 8.72 5.31 -26.59
CA PRO A 202 9.08 6.44 -25.74
C PRO A 202 9.72 5.91 -24.44
N PRO A 203 10.73 6.60 -23.90
CA PRO A 203 11.38 6.16 -22.67
C PRO A 203 10.33 5.94 -21.58
N TYR A 204 10.51 4.86 -20.81
CA TYR A 204 9.68 4.60 -19.64
C TYR A 204 9.86 5.78 -18.68
N VAL A 205 8.85 6.63 -18.58
CA VAL A 205 8.77 7.63 -17.51
C VAL A 205 8.15 6.89 -16.34
N GLU A 206 8.95 6.60 -15.33
CA GLU A 206 8.49 5.99 -14.10
C GLU A 206 7.37 6.86 -13.52
N TYR A 207 6.17 6.30 -13.45
CA TYR A 207 5.04 6.95 -12.83
C TYR A 207 5.22 6.86 -11.32
N LYS A 208 5.43 8.00 -10.67
CA LYS A 208 5.56 8.08 -9.22
C LYS A 208 4.23 8.54 -8.64
N PRO A 209 3.40 7.63 -8.08
CA PRO A 209 2.19 8.04 -7.41
C PRO A 209 2.54 8.96 -6.23
N THR A 210 1.69 9.93 -5.96
CA THR A 210 1.85 10.86 -4.85
C THR A 210 0.52 10.98 -4.13
N THR A 211 0.50 10.64 -2.84
CA THR A 211 -0.62 10.89 -1.96
C THR A 211 -0.55 12.35 -1.50
N SER A 212 -1.57 13.15 -1.83
CA SER A 212 -1.67 14.55 -1.39
C SER A 212 -2.63 14.66 -0.22
N ILE A 213 -2.20 15.32 0.85
CA ILE A 213 -3.00 15.64 2.03
C ILE A 213 -3.28 17.14 1.99
N MET A 214 -4.50 17.50 1.61
CA MET A 214 -4.89 18.89 1.40
C MET A 214 -5.87 19.31 2.49
N VAL A 215 -5.63 20.44 3.14
CA VAL A 215 -6.53 20.98 4.18
C VAL A 215 -7.07 22.32 3.72
N TYR A 216 -8.39 22.43 3.67
CA TYR A 216 -9.12 23.63 3.31
C TYR A 216 -9.76 24.25 4.54
N ASP A 217 -9.62 25.56 4.72
CA ASP A 217 -10.50 26.36 5.57
C ASP A 217 -11.87 26.45 4.89
N VAL A 218 -12.90 25.98 5.58
CA VAL A 218 -14.29 25.99 5.12
C VAL A 218 -15.17 26.84 6.03
N THR A 219 -14.62 27.79 6.79
CA THR A 219 -15.40 28.75 7.60
C THR A 219 -16.47 29.43 6.74
N ASP A 220 -16.09 29.86 5.54
CA ASP A 220 -17.03 30.19 4.46
C ASP A 220 -17.22 28.99 3.52
N LYS A 221 -18.33 28.26 3.69
CA LYS A 221 -18.69 27.06 2.92
C LYS A 221 -18.90 27.35 1.42
N SER A 222 -19.05 28.61 1.02
CA SER A 222 -19.17 29.01 -0.39
C SER A 222 -17.83 29.35 -1.04
N SER A 223 -16.77 29.52 -0.24
CA SER A 223 -15.44 29.86 -0.73
C SER A 223 -14.33 29.15 0.06
N PRO A 224 -14.22 27.80 -0.02
CA PRO A 224 -13.14 27.07 0.64
C PRO A 224 -11.76 27.54 0.21
N GLN A 225 -10.83 27.67 1.15
CA GLN A 225 -9.45 28.13 0.90
C GLN A 225 -8.45 27.04 1.27
N LEU A 226 -7.58 26.64 0.36
CA LEU A 226 -6.48 25.72 0.68
C LEU A 226 -5.51 26.42 1.63
N ILE A 227 -5.30 25.83 2.82
CA ILE A 227 -4.43 26.38 3.87
C ILE A 227 -3.22 25.50 4.18
N PHE A 228 -3.21 24.25 3.73
CA PHE A 228 -2.09 23.32 3.90
C PHE A 228 -2.12 22.22 2.84
N GLU A 229 -0.93 21.79 2.42
CA GLU A 229 -0.72 20.69 1.48
C GLU A 229 0.55 19.92 1.87
N LEU A 230 0.45 18.61 1.99
CA LEU A 230 1.57 17.70 2.19
C LEU A 230 1.53 16.59 1.14
N ASN A 231 2.61 16.47 0.38
CA ASN A 231 2.74 15.50 -0.70
C ASN A 231 3.69 14.38 -0.27
N VAL A 232 3.20 13.13 -0.30
CA VAL A 232 3.95 11.93 0.08
C VAL A 232 4.02 10.99 -1.10
N THR A 233 5.22 10.61 -1.53
CA THR A 233 5.39 9.63 -2.61
C THR A 233 4.82 8.28 -2.19
N GLY A 234 3.95 7.72 -3.03
CA GLY A 234 3.24 6.47 -2.79
C GLY A 234 1.75 6.56 -3.09
N TYR A 235 1.12 5.38 -3.16
CA TYR A 235 -0.33 5.24 -3.20
C TYR A 235 -0.91 5.34 -1.78
N TYR A 236 -2.05 5.99 -1.65
CA TYR A 236 -2.82 5.97 -0.41
C TYR A 236 -3.23 4.53 -0.04
N VAL A 237 -2.99 4.16 1.22
CA VAL A 237 -3.42 2.86 1.78
C VAL A 237 -4.61 3.05 2.71
N THR A 238 -4.47 3.92 3.71
CA THR A 238 -5.52 4.25 4.66
C THR A 238 -5.18 5.52 5.43
N SER A 239 -6.13 6.02 6.20
CA SER A 239 -5.90 7.09 7.16
C SER A 239 -6.77 6.94 8.40
N ARG A 240 -6.36 7.58 9.50
CA ARG A 240 -7.09 7.62 10.77
C ARG A 240 -7.03 9.04 11.33
N LEU A 241 -8.13 9.54 11.87
CA LEU A 241 -8.17 10.81 12.59
C LEU A 241 -8.54 10.55 14.05
N LYS A 242 -7.69 10.99 14.98
CA LYS A 242 -7.92 10.88 16.42
C LYS A 242 -7.43 12.13 17.12
N ASP A 243 -8.28 12.72 17.95
CA ASP A 243 -7.95 13.88 18.79
C ASP A 243 -7.25 15.03 18.02
N GLY A 244 -7.74 15.33 16.82
CA GLY A 244 -7.17 16.38 15.96
C GLY A 244 -5.93 15.97 15.17
N VAL A 245 -5.35 14.80 15.40
CA VAL A 245 -4.19 14.31 14.65
C VAL A 245 -4.63 13.33 13.57
N LEU A 246 -4.32 13.67 12.32
CA LEU A 246 -4.53 12.84 11.15
C LEU A 246 -3.30 11.98 10.88
N TYR A 247 -3.46 10.67 10.77
CA TYR A 247 -2.46 9.70 10.39
C TYR A 247 -2.78 9.21 8.97
N VAL A 248 -1.86 9.34 8.03
CA VAL A 248 -2.01 8.89 6.65
C VAL A 248 -0.92 7.89 6.32
N VAL A 249 -1.32 6.71 5.84
CA VAL A 249 -0.40 5.64 5.44
C VAL A 249 -0.34 5.61 3.92
N SER A 250 0.86 5.79 3.39
CA SER A 250 1.17 5.72 1.95
C SER A 250 2.17 4.61 1.68
N GLU A 251 1.98 3.88 0.59
CA GLU A 251 2.85 2.79 0.16
C GLU A 251 3.48 3.10 -1.19
N TYR A 252 4.80 2.95 -1.27
CA TYR A 252 5.55 3.09 -2.52
C TYR A 252 6.44 1.87 -2.76
N CYS A 253 6.11 1.11 -3.80
CA CYS A 253 6.98 0.09 -4.37
C CYS A 253 7.91 0.76 -5.39
N GLY A 254 9.09 1.16 -4.96
CA GLY A 254 10.06 1.87 -5.79
C GLY A 254 11.22 0.97 -6.18
N TYR A 255 11.57 0.90 -7.46
CA TYR A 255 12.77 0.16 -7.86
C TYR A 255 14.03 0.99 -7.58
N ASP A 256 13.98 2.32 -7.78
CA ASP A 256 15.20 3.14 -7.80
C ASP A 256 15.22 4.44 -6.98
N VAL A 257 14.19 4.71 -6.19
CA VAL A 257 14.03 6.05 -5.59
C VAL A 257 13.50 5.93 -4.17
N VAL A 258 14.12 6.68 -3.27
CA VAL A 258 13.58 6.93 -1.93
C VAL A 258 12.30 7.76 -2.06
N PRO A 259 11.20 7.43 -1.35
CA PRO A 259 10.00 8.24 -1.41
C PRO A 259 10.31 9.69 -1.00
N LEU A 260 9.67 10.63 -1.69
CA LEU A 260 9.80 12.05 -1.38
C LEU A 260 8.63 12.51 -0.50
N VAL A 261 8.92 13.38 0.46
CA VAL A 261 7.94 14.19 1.19
C VAL A 261 8.16 15.65 0.84
N ASN A 262 7.17 16.29 0.22
CA ASN A 262 7.26 17.63 -0.36
C ASN A 262 8.52 17.83 -1.24
N GLY A 263 8.87 16.81 -2.02
CA GLY A 263 10.03 16.83 -2.92
C GLY A 263 11.39 16.59 -2.26
N THR A 264 11.43 16.37 -0.94
CA THR A 264 12.65 16.02 -0.19
C THR A 264 12.69 14.51 0.05
N GLU A 265 13.85 13.87 -0.12
CA GLU A 265 14.01 12.44 0.18
C GLU A 265 13.67 12.16 1.65
N ALA A 266 12.79 11.17 1.87
CA ALA A 266 12.40 10.77 3.21
C ALA A 266 13.55 10.09 3.95
N ASP A 267 13.55 10.23 5.27
CA ASP A 267 14.46 9.51 6.15
C ASP A 267 13.94 8.07 6.35
N VAL A 268 14.62 7.09 5.75
CA VAL A 268 14.10 5.70 5.66
C VAL A 268 14.71 4.80 6.71
N TRP A 269 13.88 4.25 7.59
CA TRP A 269 14.28 3.14 8.44
C TRP A 269 14.36 1.83 7.64
N VAL A 270 15.53 1.20 7.67
CA VAL A 270 15.82 -0.07 6.98
C VAL A 270 16.07 -1.18 8.01
N PRO A 271 15.40 -2.35 7.90
CA PRO A 271 15.69 -3.50 8.74
C PRO A 271 17.17 -3.91 8.65
N LYS A 272 17.79 -4.21 9.80
CA LYS A 272 19.14 -4.79 9.83
C LYS A 272 19.15 -6.26 9.40
N ASP A 273 18.02 -6.93 9.59
CA ASP A 273 17.83 -8.33 9.22
C ASP A 273 17.50 -8.41 7.74
N GLU A 274 18.42 -8.98 6.95
CA GLU A 274 18.28 -9.10 5.51
C GLU A 274 17.09 -9.97 5.09
N GLU A 275 16.61 -10.87 5.96
CA GLU A 275 15.41 -11.68 5.70
C GLU A 275 14.11 -10.87 5.68
N LEU A 276 14.15 -9.60 6.12
CA LEU A 276 13.00 -8.71 6.17
C LEU A 276 13.02 -7.68 5.03
N LEU A 277 14.09 -7.65 4.24
CA LEU A 277 14.19 -6.77 3.08
C LEU A 277 13.41 -7.39 1.92
N THR A 278 12.48 -6.64 1.33
CA THR A 278 11.74 -7.07 0.14
C THR A 278 12.32 -6.43 -1.11
N TYR A 279 12.35 -7.15 -2.24
CA TYR A 279 12.68 -6.57 -3.55
C TYR A 279 11.54 -6.76 -4.57
N PRO A 280 11.13 -5.72 -5.31
CA PRO A 280 11.53 -4.30 -5.16
C PRO A 280 11.25 -3.76 -3.74
N PRO A 281 12.05 -2.79 -3.25
CA PRO A 281 11.82 -2.23 -1.92
C PRO A 281 10.45 -1.57 -1.89
N THR A 282 9.67 -1.95 -0.88
CA THR A 282 8.37 -1.35 -0.61
C THR A 282 8.49 -0.52 0.65
N TYR A 283 8.31 0.78 0.47
CA TYR A 283 8.35 1.79 1.51
C TYR A 283 6.94 2.07 2.00
N VAL A 284 6.78 2.14 3.31
CA VAL A 284 5.56 2.59 3.97
C VAL A 284 5.88 3.90 4.67
N THR A 285 5.25 4.99 4.24
CA THR A 285 5.35 6.29 4.90
C THR A 285 4.10 6.53 5.72
N ILE A 286 4.28 6.82 7.00
CA ILE A 286 3.22 7.28 7.90
C ILE A 286 3.43 8.77 8.09
N ALA A 287 2.55 9.58 7.51
CA ALA A 287 2.53 11.02 7.72
C ALA A 287 1.49 11.37 8.79
N THR A 288 1.86 12.21 9.74
CA THR A 288 0.96 12.76 10.76
C THR A 288 0.79 14.25 10.56
N VAL A 289 -0.44 14.74 10.63
CA VAL A 289 -0.75 16.18 10.56
C VAL A 289 -1.63 16.54 11.75
N ASP A 290 -1.17 17.46 12.59
CA ASP A 290 -2.00 18.09 13.62
C ASP A 290 -2.94 19.09 12.95
N LEU A 291 -4.25 18.87 13.03
CA LEU A 291 -5.23 19.72 12.35
C LEU A 291 -5.53 21.00 13.13
N ASP A 292 -5.06 21.19 14.35
CA ASP A 292 -5.22 22.46 15.08
C ASP A 292 -4.18 23.49 14.63
N ASP A 293 -2.92 23.08 14.44
CA ASP A 293 -1.81 23.98 14.09
C ASP A 293 -1.07 23.68 12.76
N LEU A 294 -1.47 22.61 12.07
CA LEU A 294 -0.96 22.17 10.76
C LEU A 294 0.53 21.79 10.78
N GLN A 295 1.09 21.49 11.96
CA GLN A 295 2.38 20.82 12.04
C GLN A 295 2.27 19.39 11.51
N HIS A 296 3.34 18.91 10.89
CA HIS A 296 3.41 17.54 10.39
C HIS A 296 4.73 16.88 10.76
N GLU A 297 4.69 15.56 10.82
CA GLU A 297 5.85 14.68 10.93
C GLU A 297 5.63 13.49 10.01
N GLU A 298 6.71 12.84 9.60
CA GLU A 298 6.68 11.64 8.79
C GLU A 298 7.65 10.60 9.33
N SER A 299 7.35 9.33 9.06
CA SER A 299 8.29 8.23 9.25
C SER A 299 8.14 7.24 8.12
N THR A 300 9.25 6.90 7.49
CA THR A 300 9.28 5.99 6.35
C THR A 300 10.01 4.70 6.71
N TYR A 301 9.42 3.57 6.36
CA TYR A 301 9.91 2.23 6.71
C TYR A 301 9.99 1.35 5.47
N MET A 302 11.11 0.65 5.28
CA MET A 302 11.25 -0.36 4.23
C MET A 302 10.89 -1.75 4.78
N ILE A 303 9.59 -2.06 4.84
CA ILE A 303 9.05 -3.21 5.58
C ILE A 303 8.14 -4.13 4.74
N GLY A 304 8.03 -3.89 3.44
CA GLY A 304 7.20 -4.68 2.54
C GLY A 304 5.77 -4.14 2.42
N GLY A 305 4.98 -4.77 1.53
CA GLY A 305 3.62 -4.35 1.24
C GLY A 305 2.67 -4.51 2.43
N VAL A 306 1.86 -3.49 2.67
CA VAL A 306 0.84 -3.42 3.71
C VAL A 306 -0.33 -4.32 3.35
N SER A 307 -0.78 -5.13 4.31
CA SER A 307 -1.97 -5.98 4.14
C SER A 307 -3.13 -5.63 5.04
N ARG A 308 -2.84 -5.27 6.30
CA ARG A 308 -3.84 -4.92 7.30
C ARG A 308 -3.31 -3.80 8.16
N ILE A 309 -4.22 -2.92 8.54
CA ILE A 309 -3.95 -1.83 9.46
C ILE A 309 -4.99 -1.90 10.57
N TYR A 310 -4.56 -1.63 11.79
CA TYR A 310 -5.43 -1.45 12.95
C TYR A 310 -4.89 -0.32 13.81
N MET A 311 -5.76 0.56 14.30
CA MET A 311 -5.36 1.62 15.24
C MET A 311 -6.15 1.44 16.53
N SER A 312 -5.43 1.37 17.64
CA SER A 312 -5.97 1.52 19.00
C SER A 312 -5.81 2.96 19.45
N HIS A 313 -6.33 3.32 20.63
CA HIS A 313 -6.15 4.69 21.14
C HIS A 313 -4.68 5.09 21.37
N GLU A 314 -3.78 4.11 21.47
CA GLU A 314 -2.37 4.34 21.83
C GLU A 314 -1.39 3.93 20.72
N ASN A 315 -1.80 3.03 19.81
CA ASN A 315 -0.88 2.38 18.87
C ASN A 315 -1.53 2.19 17.49
N LEU A 316 -0.74 2.43 16.44
CA LEU A 316 -1.02 2.05 15.07
C LEU A 316 -0.24 0.78 14.71
N TYR A 317 -0.94 -0.25 14.27
CA TYR A 317 -0.39 -1.53 13.86
C TYR A 317 -0.47 -1.66 12.34
N VAL A 318 0.68 -1.84 11.71
CA VAL A 318 0.79 -2.09 10.26
C VAL A 318 1.30 -3.51 10.07
N VAL A 319 0.47 -4.36 9.46
CA VAL A 319 0.81 -5.74 9.15
C VAL A 319 1.27 -5.81 7.72
N THR A 320 2.55 -6.13 7.52
CA THR A 320 3.12 -6.35 6.19
C THR A 320 3.16 -7.84 5.87
N VAL A 321 3.06 -8.16 4.59
CA VAL A 321 3.19 -9.54 4.10
C VAL A 321 4.46 -9.60 3.29
N SER A 322 5.40 -10.43 3.74
CA SER A 322 6.51 -10.84 2.90
C SER A 322 6.00 -11.90 1.93
N TYR A 323 5.82 -11.51 0.65
CA TYR A 323 5.50 -12.44 -0.44
C TYR A 323 6.68 -13.36 -0.82
N GLU A 324 7.79 -13.28 -0.09
CA GLU A 324 9.05 -13.92 -0.44
C GLU A 324 9.02 -15.43 -0.45
N ARG A 325 8.03 -16.10 0.15
CA ARG A 325 8.14 -17.55 0.31
C ARG A 325 8.15 -18.32 -1.00
N ILE A 326 7.61 -17.79 -2.10
CA ILE A 326 7.67 -18.47 -3.40
C ILE A 326 8.83 -17.98 -4.26
N PHE A 327 9.04 -16.67 -4.38
CA PHE A 327 10.11 -16.11 -5.22
C PHE A 327 11.50 -16.38 -4.67
N ARG A 328 11.68 -16.27 -3.35
CA ARG A 328 12.95 -16.59 -2.71
C ARG A 328 13.27 -18.08 -2.83
N VAL A 329 12.29 -18.95 -2.59
CA VAL A 329 12.46 -20.41 -2.79
C VAL A 329 12.79 -20.74 -4.25
N MET A 330 12.13 -20.06 -5.21
CA MET A 330 12.46 -20.21 -6.63
C MET A 330 13.87 -19.71 -6.95
N ALA A 331 14.30 -18.58 -6.40
CA ALA A 331 15.63 -18.01 -6.62
C ALA A 331 16.74 -18.86 -5.96
N GLU A 332 16.52 -19.38 -4.76
CA GLU A 332 17.45 -20.31 -4.09
C GLU A 332 17.58 -21.61 -4.89
N LYS A 333 16.47 -22.16 -5.41
CA LYS A 333 16.49 -23.34 -6.28
C LYS A 333 17.13 -23.06 -7.64
N LEU A 334 16.92 -21.87 -8.18
CA LEU A 334 17.61 -21.42 -9.40
C LEU A 334 19.12 -21.37 -9.17
N LEU A 335 19.58 -20.79 -8.06
CA LEU A 335 21.00 -20.75 -7.69
C LEU A 335 21.61 -22.15 -7.58
N GLU A 336 20.94 -23.09 -6.90
CA GLU A 336 21.40 -24.48 -6.80
C GLU A 336 21.67 -25.13 -8.17
N VAL A 337 20.86 -24.80 -9.18
CA VAL A 337 20.98 -25.34 -10.55
C VAL A 337 22.01 -24.56 -11.38
N VAL A 338 22.04 -23.23 -11.23
CA VAL A 338 22.77 -22.33 -12.12
C VAL A 338 24.22 -22.12 -11.66
N GLU A 339 24.47 -22.00 -10.36
CA GLU A 339 25.83 -21.75 -9.82
C GLU A 339 26.89 -22.72 -10.38
N PRO A 340 26.66 -24.04 -10.48
CA PRO A 340 27.64 -24.98 -11.04
C PRO A 340 27.93 -24.79 -12.53
N LYS A 341 27.08 -24.03 -13.25
CA LYS A 341 27.16 -23.78 -14.69
C LYS A 341 27.72 -22.39 -15.01
N LEU A 342 27.87 -21.52 -14.00
CA LEU A 342 28.36 -20.16 -14.20
C LEU A 342 29.85 -20.15 -14.60
N PRO A 343 30.24 -19.31 -15.56
CA PRO A 343 31.65 -18.97 -15.78
C PRO A 343 32.27 -18.38 -14.51
N GLN A 344 33.56 -18.62 -14.29
CA GLN A 344 34.28 -18.18 -13.09
C GLN A 344 34.13 -16.66 -12.82
N GLU A 345 34.16 -15.83 -13.86
CA GLU A 345 34.00 -14.37 -13.74
C GLU A 345 32.61 -13.97 -13.24
N VAL A 346 31.56 -14.64 -13.74
CA VAL A 346 30.17 -14.39 -13.31
C VAL A 346 29.95 -14.90 -11.89
N LEU A 347 30.55 -16.04 -11.53
CA LEU A 347 30.47 -16.59 -10.19
C LEU A 347 31.11 -15.65 -9.15
N GLU A 348 32.29 -15.10 -9.46
CA GLU A 348 32.96 -14.12 -8.59
C GLU A 348 32.13 -12.84 -8.41
N GLU A 349 31.43 -12.40 -9.46
CA GLU A 349 30.50 -11.26 -9.38
C GLU A 349 29.29 -11.61 -8.48
N VAL A 350 28.67 -12.79 -8.66
CA VAL A 350 27.58 -13.29 -7.81
C VAL A 350 27.99 -13.44 -6.34
N GLU A 351 29.21 -13.90 -6.07
CA GLU A 351 29.73 -14.03 -4.69
C GLU A 351 30.02 -12.68 -4.04
N SER A 352 30.30 -11.65 -4.85
CA SER A 352 30.49 -10.27 -4.37
C SER A 352 29.19 -9.54 -4.03
N CYS A 353 28.06 -10.01 -4.58
CA CYS A 353 26.74 -9.48 -4.31
C CYS A 353 26.33 -9.71 -2.85
N LYS A 354 25.84 -8.65 -2.22
CA LYS A 354 25.35 -8.68 -0.85
C LYS A 354 23.95 -9.28 -0.78
N TYR A 355 23.07 -8.92 -1.72
CA TYR A 355 21.66 -9.29 -1.68
C TYR A 355 21.26 -10.31 -2.76
N LEU A 356 20.23 -11.10 -2.48
CA LEU A 356 19.74 -12.14 -3.40
C LEU A 356 19.32 -11.57 -4.77
N TYR A 357 18.69 -10.40 -4.81
CA TYR A 357 18.29 -9.78 -6.08
C TYR A 357 19.50 -9.38 -6.93
N GLU A 358 20.61 -8.92 -6.32
CA GLU A 358 21.85 -8.58 -7.04
C GLU A 358 22.44 -9.83 -7.70
N LYS A 359 22.42 -10.96 -6.98
CA LYS A 359 22.79 -12.26 -7.53
C LYS A 359 21.90 -12.63 -8.73
N MET A 360 20.60 -12.41 -8.60
CA MET A 360 19.63 -12.68 -9.68
C MET A 360 19.82 -11.77 -10.89
N ASP A 361 20.24 -10.51 -10.71
CA ASP A 361 20.55 -9.60 -11.82
C ASP A 361 21.78 -10.05 -12.62
N VAL A 362 22.87 -10.36 -11.91
CA VAL A 362 24.11 -10.89 -12.53
C VAL A 362 23.82 -12.18 -13.30
N ILE A 363 23.06 -13.10 -12.68
CA ILE A 363 22.63 -14.35 -13.32
C ILE A 363 21.71 -14.08 -14.50
N GLY A 364 20.78 -13.13 -14.38
CA GLY A 364 19.85 -12.75 -15.44
C GLY A 364 20.56 -12.22 -16.67
N ARG A 365 21.59 -11.38 -16.48
CA ARG A 365 22.46 -10.89 -17.56
C ARG A 365 23.15 -12.03 -18.27
N TRP A 366 23.87 -12.89 -17.53
CA TRP A 366 24.53 -14.06 -18.10
C TRP A 366 23.55 -15.01 -18.82
N PHE A 367 22.41 -15.29 -18.19
CA PHE A 367 21.38 -16.19 -18.73
C PHE A 367 20.81 -15.67 -20.05
N SER A 368 20.62 -14.36 -20.18
CA SER A 368 20.13 -13.71 -21.42
C SER A 368 21.08 -13.83 -22.60
N GLU A 369 22.37 -14.09 -22.35
CA GLU A 369 23.40 -14.28 -23.38
C GLU A 369 23.48 -15.73 -23.90
N LEU A 370 22.84 -16.68 -23.21
CA LEU A 370 22.84 -18.09 -23.60
C LEU A 370 21.95 -18.37 -24.83
N PRO A 371 22.24 -19.39 -25.64
CA PRO A 371 21.32 -19.91 -26.65
C PRO A 371 19.96 -20.32 -26.05
N GLU A 372 18.86 -20.11 -26.80
CA GLU A 372 17.49 -20.40 -26.34
C GLU A 372 17.28 -21.85 -25.85
N ASP A 373 17.95 -22.81 -26.48
CA ASP A 373 17.87 -24.22 -26.10
C ASP A 373 18.58 -24.50 -24.78
N GLU A 374 19.67 -23.79 -24.49
CA GLU A 374 20.39 -23.86 -23.22
C GLU A 374 19.59 -23.19 -22.10
N GLN A 375 19.01 -22.01 -22.36
CA GLN A 375 18.08 -21.34 -21.46
C GLN A 375 16.90 -22.26 -21.07
N LEU A 376 16.28 -22.91 -22.07
CA LEU A 376 15.15 -23.81 -21.86
C LEU A 376 15.54 -25.04 -21.01
N ASN A 377 16.71 -25.63 -21.26
CA ASN A 377 17.18 -26.80 -20.50
C ASN A 377 17.43 -26.46 -19.02
N ILE A 378 18.04 -25.31 -18.74
CA ILE A 378 18.25 -24.82 -17.37
C ILE A 378 16.89 -24.61 -16.68
N MET A 379 15.94 -23.95 -17.35
CA MET A 379 14.61 -23.71 -16.78
C MET A 379 13.84 -25.01 -16.50
N LEU A 380 13.96 -26.02 -17.36
CA LEU A 380 13.35 -27.33 -17.12
C LEU A 380 13.93 -28.04 -15.91
N GLU A 381 15.24 -27.89 -15.65
CA GLU A 381 15.92 -28.45 -14.48
C GLU A 381 15.43 -27.78 -13.18
N VAL A 382 15.33 -26.44 -13.17
CA VAL A 382 14.79 -25.65 -12.04
C VAL A 382 13.35 -26.04 -11.73
N VAL A 383 12.48 -26.11 -12.75
CA VAL A 383 11.08 -26.54 -12.59
C VAL A 383 11.00 -27.99 -12.09
N GLY A 384 11.96 -28.83 -12.45
CA GLY A 384 12.10 -30.19 -11.92
C GLY A 384 12.27 -30.20 -10.41
N GLN A 385 13.16 -29.37 -9.87
CA GLN A 385 13.43 -29.29 -8.44
C GLN A 385 12.30 -28.63 -7.63
N LEU A 386 11.53 -27.73 -8.24
CA LEU A 386 10.39 -27.07 -7.58
C LEU A 386 9.19 -28.00 -7.35
N LYS A 387 9.11 -29.15 -8.01
CA LYS A 387 8.03 -30.12 -7.80
C LYS A 387 8.13 -30.87 -6.47
N ASP A 388 9.29 -30.84 -5.83
CA ASP A 388 9.60 -31.57 -4.61
C ASP A 388 9.59 -30.69 -3.35
N VAL A 389 9.22 -29.40 -3.48
CA VAL A 389 9.06 -28.39 -2.41
C VAL A 389 7.58 -28.10 -2.19
#